data_AF-V8QU66-F1
#
_entry.id   AF-V8QU66-F1
#
_cell.length_a   1.000
_cell.length_b   1.000
_cell.length_c   1.000
_cell.angle_alpha   90.00
_cell.angle_beta   90.00
_cell.angle_gamma   90.00
#
_symmetry.space_group_name_H-M   'P 1'
#
loop_
_entity.id
_entity.type
_entity.pdbx_description
1 polymer ?
#
loop_
_entity_poly.entity_id
_entity_poly.type
_entity_poly.pdbx_seq_one_letter_code
_entity_poly.pdbx_strand_id
1 'polypeptide(L)'
;MNKKSNSIDAQQNPRPNHETGDRQASQMVERDATWDAFVRALAEPHIVDSADRSGLDALPIRYPRLFMNEPLPWGLQIGAGWTHLVTVLCARIDALLRQAPSARFHLHQVKEKFGGLRFYYETHGAPENIKQAIRKAVEQAILVSHECCERCGAMGAKRYSSGYLVTLCPRCASTL
;
A
#
# COMPACT_ATOMS: atom_id res chain seq x y z
N MET A 1 9.25 -2.10 83.62
CA MET A 1 9.48 -3.19 82.66
C MET A 1 8.47 -3.10 81.51
N ASN A 2 8.93 -3.41 80.29
CA ASN A 2 8.22 -3.60 79.02
C ASN A 2 7.46 -2.41 78.41
N LYS A 3 8.21 -1.52 77.75
CA LYS A 3 7.72 -0.80 76.55
C LYS A 3 8.10 -1.62 75.33
N LYS A 4 7.11 -2.15 74.59
CA LYS A 4 7.32 -2.71 73.26
C LYS A 4 6.93 -1.66 72.22
N SER A 5 7.92 -1.28 71.43
CA SER A 5 7.84 -0.43 70.25
C SER A 5 6.93 -1.07 69.20
N ASN A 6 6.03 -0.29 68.61
CA ASN A 6 5.39 -0.63 67.34
C ASN A 6 5.54 0.58 66.41
N SER A 7 6.31 0.37 65.35
CA SER A 7 6.51 1.29 64.23
C SER A 7 5.24 1.30 63.38
N ILE A 8 4.70 2.48 63.08
CA ILE A 8 3.64 2.66 62.08
C ILE A 8 4.19 3.65 61.06
N ASP A 9 4.64 3.09 59.94
CA ASP A 9 5.18 3.79 58.78
C ASP A 9 4.08 4.44 57.93
N ALA A 10 4.53 5.49 57.24
CA ALA A 10 3.76 6.50 56.54
C ALA A 10 2.78 5.99 55.47
N GLN A 11 1.62 6.65 55.44
CA GLN A 11 0.62 6.57 54.37
C GLN A 11 1.20 7.05 53.03
N GLN A 12 1.29 6.14 52.05
CA GLN A 12 1.41 6.47 50.63
C GLN A 12 0.19 5.92 49.89
N ASN A 13 -0.61 6.85 49.37
CA ASN A 13 -1.84 6.58 48.61
C ASN A 13 -1.46 6.30 47.14
N PRO A 14 -1.80 5.13 46.55
CA PRO A 14 -1.43 4.84 45.17
C PRO A 14 -2.27 5.67 44.18
N ARG A 15 -1.62 6.20 43.14
CA ARG A 15 -2.26 6.92 42.03
C ARG A 15 -3.18 5.97 41.23
N PRO A 16 -4.30 6.45 40.68
CA PRO A 16 -5.14 5.63 39.82
C PRO A 16 -4.38 5.30 38.53
N ASN A 17 -4.27 4.00 38.26
CA ASN A 17 -3.84 3.49 36.95
C ASN A 17 -4.85 3.95 35.90
N HIS A 18 -4.47 4.93 35.09
CA HIS A 18 -5.12 5.19 33.81
C HIS A 18 -4.56 4.17 32.81
N GLU A 19 -4.96 2.91 32.97
CA GLU A 19 -4.74 1.89 31.95
C GLU A 19 -5.43 2.37 30.67
N THR A 20 -4.59 2.52 29.66
CA THR A 20 -4.91 2.99 28.34
C THR A 20 -6.03 2.13 27.73
N GLY A 21 -6.98 2.80 27.06
CA GLY A 21 -8.00 2.19 26.20
C GLY A 21 -7.41 1.57 24.94
N ASP A 22 -6.35 0.76 25.09
CA ASP A 22 -5.54 0.14 24.04
C ASP A 22 -6.05 -1.27 23.65
N ARG A 23 -7.20 -1.73 24.16
CA ARG A 23 -7.62 -3.13 23.98
C ARG A 23 -8.93 -3.36 23.24
N GLN A 24 -9.60 -2.33 22.70
CA GLN A 24 -10.85 -2.54 21.95
C GLN A 24 -10.82 -2.15 20.46
N ALA A 25 -9.71 -1.66 19.90
CA ALA A 25 -9.62 -1.36 18.46
C ALA A 25 -8.94 -2.46 17.61
N SER A 26 -8.50 -3.57 18.22
CA SER A 26 -7.62 -4.55 17.57
C SER A 26 -8.32 -5.80 17.03
N GLN A 27 -9.64 -5.92 17.10
CA GLN A 27 -10.36 -7.08 16.57
C GLN A 27 -11.70 -6.65 15.95
N MET A 28 -11.97 -7.14 14.73
CA MET A 28 -13.20 -6.99 13.93
C MET A 28 -13.19 -5.89 12.85
N VAL A 29 -12.47 -6.15 11.76
CA VAL A 29 -13.09 -6.09 10.43
C VAL A 29 -12.70 -7.39 9.75
N GLU A 30 -13.68 -8.25 9.50
CA GLU A 30 -13.52 -9.48 8.72
C GLU A 30 -12.71 -9.18 7.46
N ARG A 31 -11.70 -10.02 7.18
CA ARG A 31 -11.11 -10.13 5.85
C ARG A 31 -12.22 -10.64 4.92
N ASP A 32 -12.98 -9.70 4.37
CA ASP A 32 -13.96 -9.96 3.32
C ASP A 32 -13.29 -10.79 2.21
N ALA A 33 -13.97 -11.82 1.70
CA ALA A 33 -13.47 -12.66 0.61
C ALA A 33 -13.02 -11.82 -0.60
N THR A 34 -13.63 -10.65 -0.82
CA THR A 34 -13.20 -9.71 -1.87
C THR A 34 -11.81 -9.13 -1.62
N TRP A 35 -11.44 -8.90 -0.36
CA TRP A 35 -10.12 -8.44 0.05
C TRP A 35 -9.06 -9.52 -0.15
N ASP A 36 -9.36 -10.75 0.26
CA ASP A 36 -8.46 -11.88 0.05
C ASP A 36 -8.22 -12.15 -1.43
N ALA A 37 -9.28 -12.08 -2.25
CA ALA A 37 -9.16 -12.20 -3.70
C ALA A 37 -8.32 -11.06 -4.30
N PHE A 38 -8.50 -9.82 -3.81
CA PHE A 38 -7.69 -8.68 -4.24
C PHE A 38 -6.20 -8.85 -3.91
N VAL A 39 -5.86 -9.26 -2.68
CA VAL A 39 -4.46 -9.47 -2.27
C VAL A 39 -3.83 -10.60 -3.08
N ARG A 40 -4.56 -11.69 -3.34
CA ARG A 40 -4.09 -12.77 -4.23
C ARG A 40 -3.87 -12.26 -5.66
N ALA A 41 -4.81 -11.49 -6.19
CA ALA A 41 -4.69 -10.92 -7.54
C ALA A 41 -3.51 -9.96 -7.67
N LEU A 42 -3.21 -9.16 -6.63
CA LEU A 42 -2.01 -8.31 -6.61
C LEU A 42 -0.72 -9.13 -6.69
N ALA A 43 -0.65 -10.23 -5.95
CA ALA A 43 0.53 -11.08 -5.84
C ALA A 43 0.71 -12.07 -7.00
N GLU A 44 -0.28 -12.18 -7.90
CA GLU A 44 -0.22 -13.10 -9.03
C GLU A 44 0.90 -12.70 -10.01
N PRO A 45 1.90 -13.56 -10.26
CA PRO A 45 3.00 -13.25 -11.16
C PRO A 45 2.51 -13.11 -12.60
N HIS A 46 2.75 -11.95 -13.20
CA HIS A 46 2.42 -11.70 -14.60
C HIS A 46 3.70 -11.34 -15.35
N ILE A 47 4.25 -12.33 -16.05
CA ILE A 47 5.52 -12.17 -16.75
C ILE A 47 5.31 -11.40 -18.05
N VAL A 48 5.98 -10.26 -18.17
CA VAL A 48 6.00 -9.44 -19.38
C VAL A 48 7.42 -9.23 -19.88
N ASP A 49 7.56 -8.84 -21.15
CA ASP A 49 8.80 -8.28 -21.65
C ASP A 49 9.04 -6.92 -20.97
N SER A 50 10.26 -6.68 -20.50
CA SER A 50 10.61 -5.41 -19.85
C SER A 50 10.52 -4.18 -20.77
N ALA A 51 10.54 -4.39 -22.09
CA ALA A 51 10.32 -3.35 -23.08
C ALA A 51 8.83 -3.07 -23.37
N ASP A 52 7.94 -4.01 -23.05
CA ASP A 52 6.50 -3.86 -23.32
C ASP A 52 5.82 -3.04 -22.23
N ARG A 53 5.60 -1.76 -22.53
CA ARG A 53 4.88 -0.82 -21.66
C ARG A 53 3.41 -0.63 -22.04
N SER A 54 2.92 -1.35 -23.05
CA SER A 54 1.58 -1.13 -23.62
C SER A 54 0.46 -1.22 -22.58
N GLY A 55 0.60 -2.11 -21.59
CA GLY A 55 -0.37 -2.23 -20.51
C GLY A 55 -0.38 -1.04 -19.54
N LEU A 56 0.77 -0.40 -19.29
CA LEU A 56 0.85 0.85 -18.52
C LEU A 56 0.26 2.01 -19.31
N ASP A 57 0.60 2.10 -20.59
CA ASP A 57 0.14 3.16 -21.49
C ASP A 57 -1.39 3.11 -21.71
N ALA A 58 -2.00 1.93 -21.55
CA ALA A 58 -3.44 1.74 -21.62
C ALA A 58 -4.19 2.17 -20.34
N LEU A 59 -3.51 2.40 -19.21
CA LEU A 59 -4.18 2.69 -17.92
C LEU A 59 -5.05 3.96 -17.95
N PRO A 60 -4.61 5.10 -18.53
CA PRO A 60 -5.46 6.28 -18.65
C PRO A 60 -6.75 6.03 -19.41
N ILE A 61 -6.69 5.21 -20.46
CA ILE A 61 -7.85 4.87 -21.29
C ILE A 61 -8.79 3.92 -20.54
N ARG A 62 -8.25 2.95 -19.79
CA ARG A 62 -9.03 1.96 -19.04
C ARG A 62 -9.68 2.54 -17.78
N TYR A 63 -9.01 3.49 -17.13
CA TYR A 63 -9.44 4.07 -15.85
C TYR A 63 -9.49 5.60 -15.89
N PRO A 64 -10.25 6.21 -16.82
CA PRO A 64 -10.21 7.66 -17.06
C PRO A 64 -10.55 8.49 -15.81
N ARG A 65 -11.35 7.94 -14.88
CA ARG A 65 -11.66 8.58 -13.59
C ARG A 65 -10.45 8.73 -12.66
N LEU A 66 -9.46 7.85 -12.75
CA LEU A 66 -8.24 7.94 -11.94
C LEU A 66 -7.22 8.89 -12.59
N PHE A 67 -7.32 9.05 -13.91
CA PHE A 67 -6.38 9.76 -14.77
C PHE A 67 -6.98 11.05 -15.36
N MET A 68 -7.89 11.72 -14.62
CA MET A 68 -8.64 12.89 -15.11
C MET A 68 -7.76 14.10 -15.51
N ASN A 69 -6.53 14.21 -14.98
CA ASN A 69 -5.63 15.34 -15.25
C ASN A 69 -4.42 14.91 -16.09
N GLU A 70 -4.61 13.96 -17.00
CA GLU A 70 -3.56 13.54 -17.93
C GLU A 70 -3.15 14.65 -18.91
N PRO A 71 -1.86 14.68 -19.31
CA PRO A 71 -0.82 13.72 -18.94
C PRO A 71 -0.24 13.97 -17.54
N LEU A 72 0.06 12.91 -16.78
CA LEU A 72 0.86 13.02 -15.56
C LEU A 72 2.19 13.74 -15.87
N PRO A 73 2.65 14.71 -15.07
CA PRO A 73 3.80 15.57 -15.42
C PRO A 73 5.09 14.84 -15.78
N TRP A 74 5.28 13.60 -15.28
CA TRP A 74 6.43 12.76 -15.59
C TRP A 74 6.06 11.35 -16.04
N GLY A 75 4.80 11.14 -16.43
CA GLY A 75 4.27 9.82 -16.75
C GLY A 75 4.35 8.81 -15.60
N LEU A 76 4.19 7.54 -15.94
CA LEU A 76 4.33 6.41 -15.01
C LEU A 76 5.81 6.02 -14.88
N GLN A 77 6.44 6.42 -13.78
CA GLN A 77 7.87 6.19 -13.51
C GLN A 77 8.14 4.84 -12.85
N ILE A 78 7.61 3.77 -13.46
CA ILE A 78 7.71 2.39 -13.00
C ILE A 78 8.04 1.48 -14.18
N GLY A 79 8.71 0.35 -13.94
CA GLY A 79 8.97 -0.66 -14.96
C GLY A 79 7.74 -1.47 -15.39
N ALA A 80 7.83 -2.07 -16.59
CA ALA A 80 6.77 -2.86 -17.21
C ALA A 80 6.30 -4.04 -16.34
N GLY A 81 7.19 -4.59 -15.50
CA GLY A 81 6.86 -5.70 -14.60
C GLY A 81 5.77 -5.38 -13.58
N TRP A 82 5.53 -4.10 -13.29
CA TRP A 82 4.45 -3.68 -12.38
C TRP A 82 3.13 -3.34 -13.08
N THR A 83 3.01 -3.61 -14.39
CA THR A 83 1.78 -3.39 -15.16
C THR A 83 0.56 -4.05 -14.53
N HIS A 84 0.67 -5.35 -14.21
CA HIS A 84 -0.45 -6.09 -13.60
C HIS A 84 -0.78 -5.56 -12.21
N LEU A 85 0.24 -5.36 -11.37
CA LEU A 85 0.09 -4.82 -10.02
C LEU A 85 -0.68 -3.50 -10.01
N VAL A 86 -0.31 -2.55 -10.88
CA VAL A 86 -0.98 -1.26 -10.97
C VAL A 86 -2.36 -1.39 -11.63
N THR A 87 -2.53 -2.27 -12.61
CA THR A 87 -3.85 -2.54 -13.21
C THR A 87 -4.85 -3.04 -12.17
N VAL A 88 -4.46 -3.99 -11.32
CA VAL A 88 -5.30 -4.53 -10.24
C VAL A 88 -5.62 -3.45 -9.20
N LEU A 89 -4.63 -2.63 -8.82
CA LEU A 89 -4.84 -1.50 -7.92
C LEU A 89 -5.84 -0.49 -8.51
N CYS A 90 -5.67 -0.08 -9.77
CA CYS A 90 -6.57 0.83 -10.47
C CYS A 90 -8.00 0.28 -10.53
N ALA A 91 -8.17 -1.00 -10.85
CA ALA A 91 -9.48 -1.65 -10.86
C ALA A 91 -10.17 -1.59 -9.49
N ARG A 92 -9.43 -1.86 -8.41
CA ARG A 92 -9.96 -1.79 -7.05
C ARG A 92 -10.36 -0.37 -6.65
N ILE A 93 -9.52 0.62 -6.95
CA ILE A 93 -9.81 2.03 -6.65
C ILE A 93 -11.03 2.49 -7.45
N ASP A 94 -11.13 2.16 -8.75
CA ASP A 94 -12.28 2.54 -9.56
C ASP A 94 -13.58 1.92 -9.02
N ALA A 95 -13.56 0.64 -8.64
CA ALA A 95 -14.71 -0.03 -8.01
C ALA A 95 -15.13 0.62 -6.69
N LEU A 96 -14.18 1.06 -5.86
CA LEU A 96 -14.47 1.80 -4.62
C LEU A 96 -15.07 3.18 -4.92
N LEU A 97 -14.54 3.88 -5.93
CA LEU A 97 -15.05 5.18 -6.34
C LEU A 97 -16.45 5.12 -6.95
N ARG A 98 -16.86 4.00 -7.58
CA ARG A 98 -18.25 3.81 -8.04
C ARG A 98 -19.27 3.84 -6.91
N GLN A 99 -18.86 3.50 -5.68
CA GLN A 99 -19.72 3.59 -4.48
C GLN A 99 -19.84 5.03 -3.95
N ALA A 100 -19.00 5.96 -4.43
CA ALA A 100 -19.06 7.38 -4.12
C ALA A 100 -18.97 8.21 -5.43
N PRO A 101 -20.06 8.30 -6.22
CA PRO A 101 -20.01 8.93 -7.55
C PRO A 101 -19.58 10.41 -7.53
N SER A 102 -19.87 11.15 -6.46
CA SER A 102 -19.46 12.54 -6.28
C SER A 102 -17.99 12.71 -5.86
N ALA A 103 -17.30 11.62 -5.50
CA ALA A 103 -15.91 11.69 -5.09
C ALA A 103 -14.99 12.02 -6.26
N ARG A 104 -14.08 12.95 -6.04
CA ARG A 104 -12.99 13.27 -6.97
C ARG A 104 -11.72 12.56 -6.52
N PHE A 105 -11.05 11.92 -7.47
CA PHE A 105 -9.76 11.28 -7.28
C PHE A 105 -8.72 12.03 -8.10
N HIS A 106 -7.63 12.42 -7.48
CA HIS A 106 -6.53 13.14 -8.14
C HIS A 106 -5.26 12.32 -7.98
N LEU A 107 -4.77 11.73 -9.07
CA LEU A 107 -3.49 11.03 -9.10
C LEU A 107 -2.37 12.04 -9.37
N HIS A 108 -1.42 12.14 -8.45
CA HIS A 108 -0.29 13.08 -8.54
C HIS A 108 0.92 12.44 -9.22
N GLN A 109 1.28 11.23 -8.79
CA GLN A 109 2.49 10.56 -9.26
C GLN A 109 2.46 9.07 -8.95
N VAL A 110 2.93 8.26 -9.89
CA VAL A 110 3.23 6.84 -9.69
C VAL A 110 4.69 6.61 -10.04
N LYS A 111 5.48 6.15 -9.08
CA LYS A 111 6.92 5.94 -9.28
C LYS A 111 7.49 4.78 -8.49
N GLU A 112 8.63 4.28 -8.92
CA GLU A 112 9.52 3.47 -8.09
C GLU A 112 10.28 4.35 -7.10
N LYS A 113 10.46 3.87 -5.87
CA LYS A 113 11.43 4.39 -4.91
C LYS A 113 11.81 3.34 -3.86
N PHE A 114 13.11 3.02 -3.78
CA PHE A 114 13.71 2.08 -2.82
C PHE A 114 13.21 0.63 -2.98
N GLY A 115 13.09 0.18 -4.21
CA GLY A 115 12.60 -1.14 -4.61
C GLY A 115 11.11 -1.31 -4.37
N GLY A 116 10.34 -0.22 -4.39
CA GLY A 116 8.90 -0.29 -4.11
C GLY A 116 8.10 0.81 -4.77
N LEU A 117 6.82 0.56 -4.94
CA LEU A 117 5.85 1.49 -5.50
C LEU A 117 5.65 2.70 -4.57
N ARG A 118 5.50 3.87 -5.17
CA ARG A 118 4.92 5.07 -4.56
C ARG A 118 3.73 5.49 -5.40
N PHE A 119 2.60 5.65 -4.75
CA PHE A 119 1.33 6.00 -5.39
C PHE A 119 0.75 7.21 -4.67
N TYR A 120 1.02 8.40 -5.19
CA TYR A 120 0.62 9.67 -4.58
C TYR A 120 -0.71 10.12 -5.16
N TYR A 121 -1.69 10.35 -4.30
CA TYR A 121 -3.03 10.72 -4.71
C TYR A 121 -3.76 11.53 -3.63
N GLU A 122 -4.82 12.21 -4.05
CA GLU A 122 -5.78 12.88 -3.18
C GLU A 122 -7.21 12.44 -3.51
N THR A 123 -8.06 12.46 -2.49
CA THR A 123 -9.50 12.16 -2.62
C THR A 123 -10.34 13.23 -1.95
N HIS A 124 -11.27 13.81 -2.69
CA HIS A 124 -12.22 14.81 -2.17
C HIS A 124 -13.65 14.31 -2.30
N GLY A 125 -14.50 14.62 -1.32
CA GLY A 125 -15.93 14.25 -1.35
C GLY A 125 -16.23 12.76 -1.11
N ALA A 126 -15.22 11.91 -0.94
CA ALA A 126 -15.43 10.50 -0.59
C ALA A 126 -15.78 10.33 0.91
N PRO A 127 -16.72 9.42 1.26
CA PRO A 127 -16.92 8.94 2.62
C PRO A 127 -15.64 8.35 3.22
N GLU A 128 -15.48 8.42 4.54
CA GLU A 128 -14.22 8.02 5.19
C GLU A 128 -13.94 6.52 5.05
N ASN A 129 -14.95 5.66 5.07
CA ASN A 129 -14.79 4.22 4.81
C ASN A 129 -14.20 3.94 3.41
N ILE A 130 -14.62 4.70 2.39
CA ILE A 130 -14.07 4.58 1.03
C ILE A 130 -12.62 5.07 0.99
N LYS A 131 -12.31 6.21 1.64
CA LYS A 131 -10.93 6.71 1.74
C LYS A 131 -10.01 5.71 2.42
N GLN A 132 -10.45 5.12 3.53
CA GLN A 132 -9.71 4.07 4.24
C GLN A 132 -9.51 2.82 3.38
N ALA A 133 -10.53 2.39 2.64
CA ALA A 133 -10.42 1.25 1.73
C ALA A 133 -9.41 1.50 0.60
N ILE A 134 -9.39 2.71 0.01
CA ILE A 134 -8.40 3.10 -0.99
C ILE A 134 -6.99 3.11 -0.38
N ARG A 135 -6.81 3.70 0.81
CA ARG A 135 -5.50 3.73 1.50
C ARG A 135 -4.97 2.31 1.73
N LYS A 136 -5.80 1.41 2.27
CA LYS A 136 -5.44 0.00 2.47
C LYS A 136 -5.06 -0.68 1.15
N ALA A 137 -5.84 -0.46 0.08
CA ALA A 137 -5.54 -1.06 -1.24
C ALA A 137 -4.18 -0.60 -1.78
N VAL A 138 -3.86 0.69 -1.65
CA VAL A 138 -2.55 1.25 -2.02
C VAL A 138 -1.43 0.67 -1.14
N GLU A 139 -1.63 0.59 0.18
CA GLU A 139 -0.66 -0.01 1.10
C GLU A 139 -0.31 -1.46 0.73
N GLN A 140 -1.31 -2.29 0.39
CA GLN A 140 -1.06 -3.65 -0.07
C GLN A 140 -0.29 -3.70 -1.39
N ALA A 141 -0.64 -2.85 -2.35
CA ALA A 141 0.10 -2.77 -3.61
C ALA A 141 1.57 -2.38 -3.40
N ILE A 142 1.86 -1.47 -2.45
CA ILE A 142 3.23 -1.12 -2.05
C ILE A 142 3.94 -2.34 -1.44
N LEU A 143 3.30 -3.08 -0.54
CA LEU A 143 3.88 -4.28 0.05
C LEU A 143 4.23 -5.34 -1.01
N VAL A 144 3.30 -5.63 -1.91
CA VAL A 144 3.52 -6.62 -2.99
C VAL A 144 4.63 -6.16 -3.95
N SER A 145 4.74 -4.86 -4.22
CA SER A 145 5.79 -4.33 -5.12
C SER A 145 7.21 -4.61 -4.61
N HIS A 146 7.41 -4.80 -3.30
CA HIS A 146 8.71 -5.15 -2.74
C HIS A 146 9.15 -6.59 -3.01
N GLU A 147 8.22 -7.45 -3.44
CA GLU A 147 8.45 -8.85 -3.77
C GLU A 147 8.23 -9.11 -5.28
N CYS A 148 7.97 -8.07 -6.06
CA CYS A 148 7.66 -8.16 -7.48
C CYS A 148 8.74 -7.47 -8.32
N CYS A 149 9.31 -8.19 -9.28
CA CYS A 149 10.33 -7.67 -10.17
C CYS A 149 9.79 -6.52 -11.01
N GLU A 150 10.36 -5.34 -10.84
CA GLU A 150 9.93 -4.12 -11.55
C GLU A 150 10.07 -4.25 -13.08
N ARG A 151 11.02 -5.06 -13.56
CA ARG A 151 11.27 -5.24 -14.99
C ARG A 151 10.31 -6.20 -15.68
N CYS A 152 9.96 -7.32 -15.05
CA CYS A 152 9.21 -8.38 -15.73
C CYS A 152 8.03 -8.97 -14.95
N GLY A 153 7.78 -8.58 -13.69
CA GLY A 153 6.61 -9.04 -12.93
C GLY A 153 6.76 -10.40 -12.26
N ALA A 154 7.91 -11.08 -12.43
CA ALA A 154 8.25 -12.28 -11.65
C ALA A 154 8.44 -11.96 -10.17
N MET A 155 8.39 -12.97 -9.30
CA MET A 155 8.87 -12.79 -7.92
C MET A 155 10.32 -12.28 -7.92
N GLY A 156 10.54 -11.22 -7.16
CA GLY A 156 11.81 -10.53 -7.04
C GLY A 156 12.19 -10.31 -5.59
N ALA A 157 13.43 -9.89 -5.39
CA ALA A 157 13.92 -9.47 -4.09
C ALA A 157 14.65 -8.13 -4.24
N LYS A 158 14.74 -7.38 -3.14
CA LYS A 158 15.49 -6.13 -3.09
C LYS A 158 16.98 -6.38 -3.37
N ARG A 159 17.56 -5.55 -4.23
CA ARG A 159 18.96 -5.62 -4.65
C ARG A 159 19.50 -4.22 -4.87
N TYR A 160 20.80 -4.05 -4.65
CA TYR A 160 21.49 -2.85 -5.12
C TYR A 160 21.92 -3.06 -6.56
N SER A 161 21.56 -2.13 -7.42
CA SER A 161 21.96 -2.09 -8.83
C SER A 161 22.29 -0.65 -9.20
N SER A 162 23.51 -0.42 -9.68
CA SER A 162 23.97 0.90 -10.16
C SER A 162 23.72 2.05 -9.16
N GLY A 163 23.89 1.79 -7.86
CA GLY A 163 23.67 2.76 -6.78
C GLY A 163 22.21 2.94 -6.33
N TYR A 164 21.26 2.25 -6.95
CA TYR A 164 19.85 2.27 -6.59
C TYR A 164 19.42 0.97 -5.92
N LEU A 165 18.52 1.07 -4.94
CA LEU A 165 17.83 -0.08 -4.38
C LEU A 165 16.60 -0.37 -5.24
N VAL A 166 16.56 -1.56 -5.85
CA VAL A 166 15.53 -2.00 -6.80
C VAL A 166 15.01 -3.39 -6.42
N THR A 167 13.83 -3.77 -6.89
CA THR A 167 13.29 -5.14 -6.68
C THR A 167 13.32 -5.90 -7.99
N LEU A 168 14.12 -6.97 -8.05
CA LEU A 168 14.36 -7.72 -9.27
C LEU A 168 14.42 -9.23 -9.03
N CYS A 169 13.93 -9.99 -10.00
CA CYS A 169 14.14 -11.43 -10.06
C CYS A 169 15.59 -11.75 -10.48
N PRO A 170 16.09 -12.96 -10.21
CA PRO A 170 17.46 -13.36 -10.58
C PRO A 170 17.79 -13.13 -12.07
N ARG A 171 16.85 -13.45 -12.97
CA ARG A 171 17.01 -13.28 -14.42
C ARG A 171 17.22 -11.82 -14.83
N CYS A 172 16.41 -10.90 -14.32
CA CYS A 172 16.54 -9.49 -14.67
C CYS A 172 17.75 -8.85 -13.98
N ALA A 173 18.11 -9.31 -12.79
CA ALA A 173 19.29 -8.84 -12.07
C ALA A 173 20.61 -9.20 -12.79
N SER A 174 20.68 -10.33 -13.50
CA SER A 174 21.88 -10.72 -14.25
C SER A 174 22.06 -9.99 -15.59
N THR A 175 21.19 -9.04 -15.91
CA THR A 175 21.21 -8.27 -17.18
C THR A 175 21.38 -6.78 -16.94
N LEU A 176 21.90 -6.40 -15.77
CA LEU A 176 22.17 -5.04 -15.33
C LEU A 176 23.66 -4.79 -15.19
#